data_AF-A0A8H6XC63-F1
#
_entry.id   AF-A0A8H6XC63-F1
#
_cell.length_a   1.000
_cell.length_b   1.000
_cell.length_c   1.000
_cell.angle_alpha   90.00
_cell.angle_beta   90.00
_cell.angle_gamma   90.00
#
_symmetry.space_group_name_H-M   'P 1'
#
loop_
_entity.id
_entity.type
_entity.pdbx_description
1 polymer ?
#
loop_
_entity_poly.entity_id
_entity_poly.type
_entity_poly.pdbx_seq_one_letter_code
_entity_poly.pdbx_strand_id
1 'polypeptide(L)'
;MPAGSGESPVMLPLRVDLSLHAVPCLALLADFMIFERKYGRNAIKYAAPALSLLCTLWYGWWVEHCASKNGTFPYPFLTLNPFDVRLRIYAGAGAVACLSFYGLNALHPKSP
;
A
#
# COMPACT_ATOMS: atom_id res chain seq x y z
N MET A 1 8.93 -26.67 7.14
CA MET A 1 9.91 -26.80 6.04
C MET A 1 11.09 -25.90 6.37
N PRO A 2 12.32 -26.43 6.46
CA PRO A 2 13.49 -25.59 6.72
C PRO A 2 13.73 -24.68 5.50
N ALA A 3 14.04 -23.41 5.77
CA ALA A 3 14.47 -22.47 4.75
C ALA A 3 15.76 -22.99 4.10
N GLY A 4 15.77 -23.17 2.77
CA GLY A 4 16.98 -23.59 2.07
C GLY A 4 16.80 -23.98 0.62
N SER A 5 16.75 -22.99 -0.28
CA SER A 5 17.78 -22.94 -1.33
C SER A 5 18.72 -21.80 -0.93
N GLY A 6 20.03 -22.05 -0.91
CA GLY A 6 21.07 -21.13 -0.45
C GLY A 6 21.31 -19.92 -1.38
N GLU A 7 20.25 -19.39 -1.99
CA GLU A 7 20.31 -18.12 -2.72
C GLU A 7 20.12 -16.99 -1.71
N SER A 8 21.16 -16.18 -1.53
CA SER A 8 21.00 -14.86 -0.93
C SER A 8 19.83 -14.15 -1.60
N PRO A 9 18.93 -13.48 -0.84
CA PRO A 9 17.82 -12.74 -1.44
C PRO A 9 18.34 -11.91 -2.60
N VAL A 10 17.76 -12.07 -3.79
CA VAL A 10 18.14 -11.28 -4.95
C VAL A 10 17.88 -9.82 -4.60
N MET A 11 18.94 -9.11 -4.20
CA MET A 11 18.84 -7.69 -3.90
C MET A 11 18.68 -6.98 -5.24
N LEU A 12 17.47 -6.49 -5.48
CA LEU A 12 17.20 -5.70 -6.66
C LEU A 12 18.07 -4.44 -6.60
N PRO A 13 18.78 -4.05 -7.69
CA PRO A 13 19.54 -2.82 -7.70
C PRO A 13 18.62 -1.65 -7.33
N LEU A 14 19.06 -0.80 -6.40
CA LEU A 14 18.26 0.32 -5.88
C LEU A 14 17.63 1.17 -7.00
N ARG A 15 18.35 1.33 -8.11
CA ARG A 15 17.88 2.08 -9.27
C ARG A 15 16.67 1.42 -9.93
N VAL A 16 16.68 0.09 -10.06
CA VAL A 16 15.57 -0.69 -10.62
C VAL A 16 14.39 -0.68 -9.65
N ASP A 17 14.66 -0.88 -8.35
CA ASP A 17 13.63 -0.83 -7.30
C ASP A 17 12.91 0.54 -7.29
N LEU A 18 13.67 1.64 -7.26
CA LEU A 18 13.12 2.99 -7.37
C LEU A 18 12.32 3.19 -8.65
N SER A 19 12.78 2.70 -9.80
CA SER A 19 12.03 2.83 -11.05
C SER A 19 10.70 2.07 -11.01
N LEU A 20 10.67 0.86 -10.45
CA LEU A 20 9.44 0.07 -10.32
C LEU A 20 8.40 0.73 -9.42
N HIS A 21 8.83 1.52 -8.43
CA HIS A 21 7.92 2.23 -7.52
C HIS A 21 7.59 3.65 -8.01
N ALA A 22 8.58 4.41 -8.45
CA ALA A 22 8.45 5.82 -8.79
C ALA A 22 7.67 6.03 -10.09
N VAL A 23 7.88 5.20 -11.12
CA VAL A 23 7.18 5.36 -12.40
C VAL A 23 5.65 5.25 -12.23
N PRO A 24 5.08 4.18 -11.65
CA PRO A 24 3.64 4.11 -11.45
C PRO A 24 3.14 5.18 -10.48
N CYS A 25 3.90 5.52 -9.43
CA CYS A 25 3.53 6.56 -8.48
C CYS A 25 3.42 7.94 -9.16
N LEU A 26 4.43 8.35 -9.92
CA LEU A 26 4.46 9.62 -10.64
C LEU A 26 3.42 9.67 -11.76
N ALA A 27 3.20 8.56 -12.46
CA ALA A 27 2.17 8.48 -13.48
C ALA A 27 0.77 8.69 -12.89
N LEU A 28 0.43 7.99 -11.80
CA LEU A 28 -0.86 8.16 -11.12
C LEU A 28 -0.99 9.54 -10.47
N LEU A 29 0.10 10.10 -9.95
CA LEU A 29 0.12 11.45 -9.40
C LEU A 29 -0.14 12.51 -10.49
N ALA A 30 0.51 12.39 -11.64
CA ALA A 30 0.30 13.28 -12.77
C ALA A 30 -1.12 13.14 -13.33
N ASP A 31 -1.62 11.91 -13.45
CA ASP A 31 -2.99 11.63 -13.89
C ASP A 31 -4.01 12.32 -12.98
N PHE A 32 -3.86 12.11 -11.67
CA PHE A 32 -4.72 12.75 -10.68
C PHE A 32 -4.64 14.28 -10.73
N MET A 33 -3.45 14.87 -10.84
CA MET A 33 -3.29 16.33 -10.72
C MET A 33 -3.62 17.11 -12.00
N ILE A 34 -3.50 16.49 -13.17
CA ILE A 34 -3.63 17.15 -14.49
C ILE A 34 -4.95 16.78 -15.17
N PHE A 35 -5.36 15.51 -15.11
CA PHE A 35 -6.48 15.01 -15.90
C PHE A 35 -7.75 14.77 -15.08
N GLU A 36 -7.62 14.46 -13.78
CA GLU A 36 -8.77 14.16 -12.92
C GLU A 36 -9.36 15.42 -12.26
N ARG A 37 -10.61 15.29 -11.76
CA ARG A 37 -11.26 16.35 -10.98
C ARG A 37 -10.96 16.18 -9.50
N LYS A 38 -10.78 17.32 -8.81
CA LYS A 38 -10.70 17.37 -7.35
C LYS A 38 -11.94 16.70 -6.72
N TYR A 39 -11.71 15.74 -5.85
CA TYR A 39 -12.78 15.05 -5.15
C TYR A 39 -13.49 15.99 -4.17
N GLY A 40 -14.83 15.94 -4.22
CA GLY A 40 -15.70 16.73 -3.36
C GLY A 40 -15.71 16.27 -1.90
N ARG A 41 -16.32 17.09 -1.03
CA ARG A 41 -16.32 16.91 0.43
C ARG A 41 -16.88 15.56 0.89
N ASN A 42 -17.93 15.05 0.23
CA ASN A 42 -18.52 13.75 0.57
C ASN A 42 -17.59 12.58 0.23
N ALA A 43 -16.88 12.66 -0.90
CA ALA A 43 -15.91 11.63 -1.28
C ALA A 43 -14.75 11.57 -0.29
N ILE A 44 -14.23 12.73 0.12
CA ILE A 44 -13.15 12.81 1.13
C ILE A 44 -13.61 12.33 2.50
N LYS A 45 -14.82 12.73 2.93
CA LYS A 45 -15.31 12.41 4.28
C LYS A 45 -15.71 10.95 4.45
N TYR A 46 -16.28 10.33 3.41
CA TYR A 46 -16.87 8.99 3.53
C TYR A 46 -16.20 7.96 2.63
N ALA A 47 -16.07 8.25 1.34
CA ALA A 47 -15.60 7.25 0.37
C ALA A 47 -14.12 6.90 0.56
N ALA A 48 -13.25 7.90 0.73
CA ALA A 48 -11.82 7.71 0.91
C ALA A 48 -11.46 6.84 2.13
N PRO A 49 -11.94 7.14 3.36
CA PRO A 49 -11.62 6.30 4.52
C PRO A 49 -12.29 4.93 4.42
N ALA A 50 -13.50 4.84 3.87
CA ALA A 50 -14.17 3.55 3.67
C ALA A 50 -13.39 2.65 2.71
N LEU A 51 -12.97 3.18 1.55
CA LEU A 51 -12.21 2.42 0.56
C LEU A 51 -10.83 2.04 1.09
N SER A 52 -10.13 2.95 1.76
CA SER A 52 -8.85 2.66 2.39
C SER A 52 -8.96 1.53 3.43
N LEU A 53 -9.99 1.56 4.28
CA LEU A 53 -10.26 0.51 5.26
C LEU A 53 -10.58 -0.82 4.57
N LEU A 54 -11.47 -0.82 3.59
CA LEU A 54 -11.85 -2.03 2.85
C LEU A 54 -10.64 -2.67 2.15
N CYS A 55 -9.82 -1.89 1.45
CA CYS A 55 -8.60 -2.38 0.82
C CYS A 55 -7.60 -2.92 1.85
N THR A 56 -7.46 -2.25 3.00
CA THR A 56 -6.55 -2.69 4.08
C THR A 56 -7.01 -4.03 4.67
N LEU A 57 -8.31 -4.16 4.99
CA LEU A 57 -8.87 -5.39 5.52
C LEU A 57 -8.80 -6.53 4.50
N TRP A 58 -9.14 -6.24 3.24
CA TRP A 58 -9.07 -7.21 2.15
C TRP A 58 -7.65 -7.72 1.94
N TYR A 59 -6.68 -6.81 1.82
CA TYR A 59 -5.28 -7.16 1.64
C TYR A 59 -4.74 -7.93 2.85
N GLY A 60 -4.99 -7.46 4.07
CA GLY A 60 -4.55 -8.12 5.30
C GLY A 60 -5.11 -9.54 5.40
N TRP A 61 -6.42 -9.71 5.19
CA TRP A 61 -7.05 -11.03 5.17
C TRP A 61 -6.45 -11.95 4.10
N TRP A 62 -6.28 -11.45 2.88
CA TRP A 62 -5.73 -12.24 1.78
C TRP A 62 -4.30 -12.69 2.04
N VAL A 63 -3.45 -11.79 2.54
CA VAL A 63 -2.06 -12.10 2.83
C VAL A 63 -1.92 -13.12 3.96
N GLU A 64 -2.73 -13.01 5.03
CA GLU A 64 -2.78 -14.03 6.09
C GLU A 64 -3.29 -15.37 5.54
N HIS A 65 -4.28 -15.36 4.64
CA HIS A 65 -4.76 -16.58 3.98
C HIS A 65 -3.66 -17.24 3.14
N CYS A 66 -2.95 -16.47 2.31
CA CYS A 66 -1.82 -16.97 1.53
C CYS A 66 -0.71 -17.52 2.44
N ALA A 67 -0.39 -16.83 3.54
CA ALA A 67 0.59 -17.31 4.51
C ALA A 67 0.18 -18.62 5.18
N SER A 68 -1.12 -18.84 5.42
CA SER A 68 -1.63 -20.12 5.94
C SER A 68 -1.41 -21.29 4.99
N LYS A 69 -1.32 -21.03 3.67
CA LYS A 69 -1.05 -22.04 2.63
C LYS A 69 0.43 -22.19 2.32
N ASN A 70 1.17 -21.08 2.29
CA ASN A 70 2.59 -21.04 1.91
C ASN A 70 3.54 -21.26 3.09
N GLY A 71 3.06 -21.10 4.32
CA GLY A 71 3.85 -21.14 5.56
C GLY A 71 4.71 -19.89 5.80
N THR A 72 4.73 -18.94 4.87
CA THR A 72 5.51 -17.69 4.95
C THR A 72 4.75 -16.53 4.31
N PHE A 73 5.07 -15.30 4.74
CA PHE A 73 4.56 -14.07 4.13
C PHE A 73 5.43 -13.62 2.96
N PRO A 74 4.89 -12.84 2.00
CA PRO A 74 5.68 -12.25 0.90
C PRO A 74 6.83 -11.37 1.40
N TYR A 75 6.66 -10.75 2.56
CA TYR A 75 7.66 -9.91 3.19
C TYR A 75 8.20 -10.58 4.46
N PRO A 76 9.54 -10.74 4.59
CA PRO A 76 10.14 -11.38 5.76
C PRO A 76 9.73 -10.74 7.09
N PHE A 77 9.60 -9.41 7.15
CA PHE A 77 9.21 -8.71 8.38
C PHE A 77 7.79 -9.06 8.84
N LEU A 78 6.91 -9.54 7.96
CA LEU A 78 5.60 -10.06 8.39
C LEU A 78 5.75 -11.46 9.01
N THR A 79 6.58 -12.32 8.41
CA THR A 79 6.87 -13.66 8.95
C THR A 79 7.53 -13.61 10.33
N LEU A 80 8.43 -12.65 10.53
CA LEU A 80 9.21 -12.52 11.76
C LEU A 80 8.43 -11.89 12.93
N ASN A 81 7.22 -11.37 12.67
CA ASN A 81 6.44 -10.66 13.68
C ASN A 81 5.15 -11.42 14.05
N PRO A 82 4.72 -11.36 15.32
CA PRO A 82 3.46 -11.95 15.75
C PRO A 82 2.24 -11.21 15.15
N PHE A 83 1.07 -11.85 15.20
CA PHE A 83 -0.14 -11.37 14.52
C PHE A 83 -0.59 -9.97 14.98
N ASP A 84 -0.44 -9.66 16.26
CA ASP A 84 -0.78 -8.34 16.81
C ASP A 84 0.09 -7.22 16.22
N VAL A 85 1.38 -7.48 16.01
CA VAL A 85 2.30 -6.54 15.35
C VAL A 85 1.96 -6.41 13.86
N ARG A 86 1.63 -7.52 13.18
CA ARG A 86 1.17 -7.47 11.78
C ARG A 86 -0.09 -6.63 11.61
N LEU A 87 -1.05 -6.76 12.53
CA LEU A 87 -2.26 -5.95 12.50
C LEU A 87 -1.95 -4.45 12.62
N ARG A 88 -0.99 -4.07 13.47
CA ARG A 88 -0.51 -2.68 13.58
C ARG A 88 0.18 -2.21 12.31
N ILE A 89 0.96 -3.07 11.65
CA ILE A 89 1.58 -2.76 10.35
C ILE A 89 0.51 -2.50 9.29
N TYR A 90 -0.50 -3.37 9.19
CA TYR A 90 -1.60 -3.19 8.24
C TYR A 90 -2.37 -1.89 8.51
N ALA A 91 -2.71 -1.62 9.78
CA ALA A 91 -3.38 -0.39 10.18
C ALA A 91 -2.54 0.86 9.85
N GLY A 92 -1.24 0.80 10.12
CA GLY A 92 -0.30 1.89 9.79
C GLY A 92 -0.23 2.15 8.29
N ALA A 93 -0.09 1.10 7.47
CA ALA A 93 -0.07 1.22 6.01
C ALA A 93 -1.40 1.78 5.46
N GLY A 94 -2.54 1.31 5.96
CA GLY A 94 -3.86 1.83 5.61
C GLY A 94 -4.02 3.31 5.97
N ALA A 95 -3.57 3.71 7.16
CA ALA A 95 -3.58 5.10 7.59
C ALA A 95 -2.71 5.99 6.68
N VAL A 96 -1.49 5.55 6.35
CA VAL A 96 -0.61 6.27 5.42
C VAL A 96 -1.28 6.44 4.06
N ALA A 97 -1.92 5.39 3.52
CA ALA A 97 -2.64 5.47 2.25
C ALA A 97 -3.79 6.50 2.30
N CYS A 98 -4.61 6.48 3.36
CA CYS A 98 -5.72 7.42 3.53
C CYS A 98 -5.22 8.87 3.66
N LEU A 99 -4.22 9.10 4.50
CA LEU A 99 -3.63 10.42 4.72
C LEU A 99 -2.95 10.96 3.46
N SER A 100 -2.30 10.09 2.69
CA SER A 100 -1.70 10.46 1.41
C SER A 100 -2.76 10.97 0.45
N PHE A 101 -3.89 10.26 0.32
CA PHE A 101 -5.00 10.71 -0.52
C PHE A 101 -5.59 12.05 -0.05
N TYR A 102 -5.73 12.25 1.26
CA TYR A 102 -6.17 13.55 1.81
C TYR A 102 -5.21 14.68 1.46
N GLY A 103 -3.90 14.45 1.61
CA GLY A 103 -2.87 15.41 1.22
C GLY A 103 -2.92 15.74 -0.26
N LEU A 104 -2.97 14.72 -1.12
CA LEU A 104 -3.06 14.88 -2.57
C LEU A 104 -4.31 15.66 -2.99
N ASN A 105 -5.50 15.31 -2.48
CA ASN A 105 -6.72 16.03 -2.83
C ASN A 105 -6.72 17.46 -2.26
N ALA A 106 -6.07 17.71 -1.12
CA ALA A 106 -5.91 19.06 -0.59
C ALA A 106 -5.08 19.94 -1.54
N LEU A 107 -3.95 19.41 -2.03
CA LEU A 107 -3.03 20.05 -2.97
C LEU A 107 -3.59 20.16 -4.39
N HIS A 108 -4.55 19.31 -4.76
CA HIS A 108 -5.15 19.32 -6.10
C HIS A 108 -5.72 20.71 -6.44
N PRO A 109 -5.38 21.28 -7.61
CA PRO A 109 -5.90 22.57 -8.07
C PRO A 109 -7.42 22.60 -8.01
N LYS A 110 -8.00 23.75 -7.65
CA LYS A 110 -9.44 23.93 -7.82
C LYS A 110 -9.70 24.00 -9.33
N SER A 111 -10.57 23.14 -9.83
CA SER A 111 -11.06 23.28 -11.21
C SER A 111 -11.69 24.68 -11.34
N PRO A 112 -11.44 25.42 -12.44
CA PRO A 112 -12.11 26.69 -12.70
C PRO A 112 -13.64 26.53 -12.77
#